data_AF-A0A3B9V1V8-F1
#
_entry.id   AF-A0A3B9V1V8-F1
#
_cell.length_a   1.000
_cell.length_b   1.000
_cell.length_c   1.000
_cell.angle_alpha   90.00
_cell.angle_beta   90.00
_cell.angle_gamma   90.00
#
_symmetry.space_group_name_H-M   'P 1'
#
loop_
_entity.id
_entity.type
_entity.pdbx_description
1 polymer ?
#
loop_
_entity_poly.entity_id
_entity_poly.type
_entity_poly.pdbx_seq_one_letter_code
_entity_poly.pdbx_strand_id
1 'polypeptide(L)'
;VTLPLTTPGIMAGSLLVFIPATGEFVIPDLLGGGNVLMIGRVLYDEFNANHDWPVASAVAIVLLLVLVIPMMLYQHIQSKQTTE
;
A
#
# COMPACT_ATOMS: atom_id res chain seq x y z
N VAL A 1 -29.33 6.77 -7.64
CA VAL A 1 -29.39 5.92 -8.86
C VAL A 1 -28.00 5.70 -9.48
N THR A 2 -27.06 6.65 -9.40
CA THR A 2 -25.70 6.56 -9.98
C THR A 2 -24.69 5.73 -9.19
N LEU A 3 -24.76 5.76 -7.85
CA LEU A 3 -23.84 5.04 -6.94
C LEU A 3 -23.55 3.58 -7.31
N PRO A 4 -24.53 2.70 -7.58
CA PRO A 4 -24.26 1.29 -7.89
C PRO A 4 -23.47 1.10 -9.19
N LEU A 5 -23.72 1.93 -10.21
CA LEU A 5 -23.02 1.86 -11.51
C LEU A 5 -21.57 2.35 -11.42
N THR A 6 -21.26 3.24 -10.47
CA THR A 6 -19.91 3.78 -10.27
C THR A 6 -19.04 2.97 -9.31
N THR A 7 -19.60 1.95 -8.63
CA THR A 7 -18.87 1.12 -7.66
C THR A 7 -17.55 0.52 -8.20
N PRO A 8 -17.46 -0.07 -9.41
CA PRO A 8 -16.18 -0.58 -9.92
C PRO A 8 -15.14 0.53 -10.15
N GLY A 9 -15.59 1.73 -10.56
CA GLY A 9 -14.71 2.89 -10.76
C GLY A 9 -14.18 3.46 -9.44
N ILE A 10 -15.03 3.54 -8.41
CA ILE A 10 -14.63 3.97 -7.07
C ILE A 10 -13.60 3.01 -6.49
N MET A 11 -13.82 1.70 -6.64
CA MET A 11 -12.86 0.70 -6.16
C MET A 11 -11.52 0.77 -6.90
N ALA A 12 -11.53 0.89 -8.23
CA ALA A 12 -10.30 1.08 -9.01
C ALA A 12 -9.54 2.34 -8.60
N GLY A 13 -10.23 3.47 -8.45
CA GLY A 13 -9.63 4.73 -7.98
C GLY A 13 -9.07 4.64 -6.55
N SER A 14 -9.77 3.94 -5.65
CA SER A 14 -9.29 3.74 -4.28
C SER A 14 -8.00 2.92 -4.22
N LEU A 15 -7.87 1.88 -5.05
CA LEU A 15 -6.64 1.08 -5.14
C LEU A 15 -5.48 1.89 -5.76
N LEU A 16 -5.77 2.70 -6.77
CA LEU A 16 -4.79 3.58 -7.41
C LEU A 16 -4.16 4.54 -6.39
N VAL A 17 -4.92 5.03 -5.42
CA VAL A 17 -4.41 5.93 -4.36
C VAL A 17 -3.81 5.15 -3.18
N PHE A 18 -4.37 4.00 -2.81
CA PHE A 18 -3.91 3.19 -1.67
C PHE A 18 -2.46 2.71 -1.84
N ILE A 19 -2.08 2.27 -3.05
CA ILE A 19 -0.73 1.76 -3.34
C ILE A 19 0.35 2.81 -3.06
N PRO A 20 0.34 4.01 -3.69
CA PRO A 20 1.34 5.03 -3.43
C PRO A 20 1.24 5.57 -2.00
N ALA A 21 0.04 5.78 -1.46
CA ALA A 21 -0.13 6.33 -0.11
C ALA A 21 0.50 5.45 1.00
N THR A 22 0.51 4.12 0.81
CA THR A 22 1.11 3.19 1.79
C THR A 22 2.65 3.16 1.67
N GLY A 23 3.19 3.41 0.47
CA GLY A 23 4.63 3.42 0.21
C GLY A 23 5.30 4.79 0.39
N GLU A 24 4.52 5.86 0.41
CA GLU A 24 4.99 7.24 0.56
C GLU A 24 5.33 7.52 2.02
N PHE A 25 6.62 7.56 2.34
CA PHE A 25 7.10 7.98 3.67
C PHE A 25 7.79 9.35 3.65
N VAL A 26 8.35 9.77 2.52
CA VAL A 26 9.21 10.97 2.44
C VAL A 26 8.43 12.26 2.71
N ILE A 27 7.27 12.44 2.07
CA ILE A 27 6.49 13.68 2.20
C ILE A 27 5.90 13.82 3.61
N PRO A 28 5.26 12.78 4.19
CA PRO A 28 4.82 12.85 5.58
C PRO A 28 5.97 13.10 6.55
N ASP A 29 7.15 12.54 6.30
CA ASP A 29 8.31 12.72 7.17
C ASP A 29 8.79 14.18 7.20
N LEU A 30 8.86 14.81 6.02
CA LEU A 30 9.23 16.21 5.85
C LEU A 30 8.19 17.15 6.46
N LEU A 31 6.90 16.85 6.32
CA LEU A 31 5.81 17.68 6.85
C LEU A 31 5.59 17.48 8.36
N GLY A 32 5.79 16.26 8.86
CA GLY A 32 5.58 15.88 10.26
C GLY A 32 6.82 16.04 11.15
N GLY A 33 7.92 16.58 10.60
CA GLY A 33 9.17 16.80 11.34
C GLY A 33 9.77 15.51 11.90
N GLY A 34 9.55 14.40 11.20
CA GLY A 34 10.06 13.09 11.57
C GLY A 34 9.35 12.33 12.69
N ASN A 35 8.28 12.89 13.27
CA ASN A 35 7.52 12.23 14.35
C ASN A 35 6.40 11.30 13.87
N VAL A 36 6.24 11.14 12.56
CA VAL A 36 5.24 10.23 11.97
C VAL A 36 5.89 8.89 11.66
N LEU A 37 5.49 7.87 12.42
CA LEU A 37 5.93 6.51 12.18
C LEU A 37 5.18 5.92 10.98
N MET A 38 5.90 5.71 9.89
CA MET A 38 5.40 5.03 8.69
C MET A 38 6.23 3.78 8.42
N ILE A 39 5.59 2.73 7.86
CA ILE A 39 6.28 1.48 7.51
C ILE A 39 7.47 1.75 6.57
N GLY A 40 7.32 2.67 5.61
CA GLY A 40 8.42 3.05 4.72
C GLY A 40 9.61 3.70 5.44
N ARG A 41 9.35 4.46 6.52
CA ARG A 41 10.41 5.03 7.36
C ARG A 41 11.14 3.96 8.18
N VAL A 42 10.40 3.03 8.79
CA VAL A 42 11.01 1.90 9.52
C VAL A 42 11.92 1.10 8.60
N LEU A 43 11.47 0.83 7.37
CA LEU A 43 12.27 0.11 6.38
C LEU A 43 13.54 0.89 6.00
N TYR A 44 13.44 2.21 5.81
CA TYR A 44 14.59 3.07 5.54
C TYR A 44 15.60 3.08 6.70
N ASP A 45 15.13 3.19 7.94
CA ASP A 45 15.96 3.23 9.14
C ASP A 45 16.65 1.88 9.37
N GLU A 46 15.97 0.76 9.17
CA GLU A 46 16.60 -0.56 9.30
C GLU A 46 17.66 -0.83 8.22
N PHE A 47 17.45 -0.36 6.98
CA PHE A 47 18.46 -0.49 5.92
C PHE A 47 19.67 0.45 6.11
N ASN A 48 19.46 1.71 6.50
CA ASN A 48 20.50 2.75 6.47
C ASN A 48 21.07 3.14 7.84
N ALA A 49 20.25 3.16 8.90
CA ALA A 49 20.70 3.58 10.22
C ALA A 49 21.23 2.38 11.02
N ASN A 50 20.46 1.29 11.07
CA ASN A 50 20.83 0.08 11.81
C ASN A 50 21.66 -0.92 10.97
N HIS A 51 21.62 -0.81 9.63
CA HIS A 51 22.20 -1.80 8.71
C HIS A 51 21.74 -3.24 9.00
N ASP A 52 20.48 -3.41 9.38
CA ASP A 52 19.88 -4.70 9.73
C ASP A 52 19.06 -5.25 8.54
N TRP A 53 19.79 -5.64 7.49
CA TRP A 53 19.25 -6.12 6.21
C TRP A 53 18.23 -7.26 6.34
N PRO A 54 18.38 -8.24 7.28
CA PRO A 54 17.38 -9.29 7.47
C PRO A 54 16.04 -8.75 7.96
N VAL A 55 16.05 -7.83 8.93
CA VAL A 55 14.84 -7.21 9.48
C VAL A 55 14.19 -6.33 8.42
N ALA A 56 14.98 -5.52 7.73
CA ALA A 56 14.50 -4.64 6.68
C ALA A 56 13.84 -5.42 5.53
N SER A 57 14.40 -6.58 5.16
CA SER A 57 13.81 -7.50 4.17
C SER A 57 12.50 -8.13 4.65
N ALA A 58 12.40 -8.50 5.93
CA ALA A 58 11.16 -9.04 6.50
C ALA A 58 10.03 -8.00 6.46
N VAL A 59 10.33 -6.76 6.85
CA VAL A 59 9.37 -5.63 6.77
C VAL A 59 8.97 -5.36 5.32
N ALA A 60 9.91 -5.42 4.37
CA ALA A 60 9.63 -5.25 2.94
C ALA A 60 8.64 -6.30 2.41
N ILE A 61 8.82 -7.58 2.77
CA ILE A 61 7.92 -8.66 2.38
C ILE A 61 6.54 -8.46 2.99
N VAL A 62 6.44 -8.05 4.26
CA VAL A 62 5.15 -7.77 4.91
C VAL A 62 4.43 -6.62 4.19
N LEU A 63 5.14 -5.53 3.87
CA LEU A 63 4.57 -4.41 3.12
C LEU A 63 4.08 -4.85 1.72
N LEU A 64 4.86 -5.70 1.04
CA LEU A 64 4.46 -6.28 -0.24
C LEU A 64 3.17 -7.08 -0.11
N LEU A 65 3.04 -7.95 0.90
CA LEU A 65 1.81 -8.72 1.13
C LEU A 65 0.60 -7.81 1.40
N VAL A 66 0.79 -6.74 2.17
CA VAL A 66 -0.27 -5.75 2.45
C VAL A 66 -0.74 -5.05 1.17
N LEU A 67 0.12 -4.84 0.19
CA LEU A 67 -0.25 -4.24 -1.09
C LEU A 67 -0.84 -5.25 -2.08
N VAL A 68 -0.23 -6.44 -2.18
CA VAL A 68 -0.57 -7.44 -3.19
C VAL A 68 -1.83 -8.22 -2.84
N ILE A 69 -2.06 -8.56 -1.57
CA ILE A 69 -3.23 -9.36 -1.16
C ILE A 69 -4.55 -8.65 -1.50
N PRO A 70 -4.77 -7.37 -1.12
CA PRO A 70 -6.01 -6.67 -1.46
C PRO A 70 -6.18 -6.50 -2.97
N MET A 71 -5.09 -6.25 -3.70
CA MET A 71 -5.11 -6.14 -5.15
C MET A 71 -5.54 -7.46 -5.81
N MET A 72 -4.97 -8.59 -5.37
CA MET A 72 -5.33 -9.92 -5.86
C MET A 72 -6.77 -10.29 -5.53
N LEU A 73 -7.22 -10.03 -4.29
CA LEU A 73 -8.62 -10.26 -3.89
C LEU A 73 -9.58 -9.45 -4.77
N TYR A 74 -9.26 -8.18 -5.01
CA TYR A 74 -10.06 -7.33 -5.88
C TYR A 74 -10.12 -7.87 -7.31
N GLN A 75 -8.97 -8.21 -7.89
CA GLN A 75 -8.90 -8.77 -9.24
C GLN A 75 -9.69 -10.09 -9.35
N HIS A 76 -9.66 -10.91 -8.30
CA HIS A 76 -10.39 -12.18 -8.24
C HIS A 76 -11.91 -12.00 -8.08
N ILE A 77 -12.36 -10.98 -7.34
CA ILE A 77 -13.80 -10.66 -7.23
C ILE A 77 -14.31 -10.09 -8.57
N GLN A 78 -13.52 -9.26 -9.23
CA GLN A 78 -13.91 -8.63 -10.49
C GLN A 78 -13.91 -9.60 -11.67
N SER A 79 -12.96 -10.54 -11.74
CA SER A 79 -12.94 -11.56 -12.80
C SER A 79 -14.18 -12.45 -12.80
N LYS A 80 -14.81 -12.65 -11.63
CA LYS A 80 -16.07 -13.38 -11.50
C LYS A 80 -17.28 -12.61 -12.07
N GLN A 81 -17.22 -11.28 -12.13
CA GLN A 81 -18.32 -10.46 -12.66
C GLN A 81 -18.31 -10.32 -14.18
N THR A 82 -17.16 -10.48 -14.84
CA THR A 82 -17.06 -10.43 -16.31
C THR A 82 -17.48 -11.73 -16.99
N THR A 83 -17.69 -12.81 -16.22
CA THR A 83 -18.02 -14.15 -16.75
C THR A 83 -19.52 -14.47 -16.69
N GLU A 84 -20.37 -13.56 -16.20
CA GLU A 84 -21.84 -13.65 -16.30
C GLU A 84 -22.40 -12.74 -17.40
#